data_AF-A0A0Q7WIL7-F1
#
_entry.id   AF-A0A0Q7WIL7-F1
#
_cell.length_a   1.000
_cell.length_b   1.000
_cell.length_c   1.000
_cell.angle_alpha   90.00
_cell.angle_beta   90.00
_cell.angle_gamma   90.00
#
_symmetry.space_group_name_H-M   'P 1'
#
loop_
_entity.id
_entity.type
_entity.pdbx_description
1 polymer ?
#
loop_
_entity_poly.entity_id
_entity_poly.type
_entity_poly.pdbx_seq_one_letter_code
_entity_poly.pdbx_strand_id
1 'polypeptide(L)' 'MSSIDDAMNGEQERAFIEWRDLRAKAIETGDKADAHAAGKAFATFFYTYVANTYRPSALPEADSQ' A
#
# COMPACT_ATOMS: atom_id res chain seq x y z
N MET A 1 19.23 -0.96 3.80
CA MET A 1 17.94 -0.84 3.07
C MET A 1 18.21 -0.08 1.79
N SER A 2 17.67 -0.55 0.67
CA SER A 2 17.85 0.08 -0.64
C SER A 2 16.97 1.34 -0.72
N SER A 3 17.40 2.36 -1.47
CA SER A 3 16.61 3.59 -1.73
C SER A 3 15.21 3.29 -2.29
N ILE A 4 15.02 2.13 -2.92
CA ILE A 4 13.73 1.65 -3.43
C ILE A 4 12.79 1.23 -2.29
N ASP A 5 13.33 0.57 -1.26
CA ASP A 5 12.54 0.12 -0.10
C ASP A 5 12.05 1.33 0.70
N ASP A 6 12.90 2.36 0.84
CA ASP A 6 12.53 3.61 1.53
C ASP A 6 11.42 4.38 0.79
N ALA A 7 11.48 4.44 -0.55
CA ALA A 7 10.45 5.07 -1.36
C ALA A 7 9.11 4.30 -1.31
N MET A 8 9.16 2.97 -1.35
CA MET A 8 7.96 2.12 -1.24
C MET A 8 7.33 2.20 0.14
N ASN A 9 8.13 2.24 1.21
CA ASN A 9 7.63 2.46 2.57
C ASN A 9 6.94 3.81 2.72
N GLY A 10 7.52 4.88 2.13
CA GLY A 10 6.90 6.20 2.13
C GLY A 10 5.56 6.23 1.37
N GLU A 11 5.46 5.51 0.25
CA GLU A 11 4.20 5.39 -0.50
C GLU A 11 3.14 4.61 0.29
N GLN A 12 3.54 3.52 0.95
CA GLN A 12 2.66 2.73 1.80
C GLN A 12 2.10 3.56 2.96
N GLU A 13 2.94 4.35 3.63
CA GLU A 13 2.51 5.23 4.73
C GLU A 13 1.52 6.31 4.25
N ARG A 14 1.81 6.96 3.11
CA ARG A 14 0.90 7.95 2.52
C ARG A 14 -0.47 7.34 2.21
N ALA A 15 -0.50 6.18 1.56
CA ALA A 15 -1.74 5.50 1.20
C ALA A 15 -2.54 5.08 2.44
N PHE A 16 -1.87 4.70 3.53
CA PHE A 16 -2.53 4.38 4.80
C PHE A 16 -3.19 5.61 5.44
N ILE A 17 -2.48 6.74 5.50
CA ILE A 17 -3.01 8.00 6.05
C ILE A 17 -4.22 8.45 5.23
N GLU A 18 -4.11 8.44 3.90
CA GLU A 18 -5.18 8.84 3.00
C GLU A 18 -6.42 7.96 3.17
N TRP A 19 -6.25 6.63 3.24
CA TRP A 19 -7.36 5.71 3.51
C TRP A 19 -8.05 6.03 4.85
N ARG A 20 -7.27 6.22 5.91
CA ARG A 20 -7.79 6.50 7.26
C ARG A 20 -8.65 7.76 7.26
N ASP A 21 -8.15 8.82 6.65
CA ASP A 21 -8.80 10.14 6.67
C ASP A 21 -10.08 10.12 5.80
N LEU A 22 -10.03 9.52 4.61
CA LEU A 22 -11.20 9.35 3.74
C LEU A 22 -12.26 8.45 4.38
N ARG A 23 -11.85 7.37 5.05
CA ARG A 23 -12.78 6.49 5.77
C ARG A 23 -13.45 7.21 6.94
N ALA A 24 -12.70 7.99 7.72
CA ALA A 24 -13.26 8.78 8.81
C ALA A 24 -14.29 9.78 8.29
N LYS A 25 -13.94 10.52 7.22
CA LYS A 25 -14.84 11.47 6.56
C LYS A 25 -16.08 10.80 5.97
N ALA A 26 -15.94 9.64 5.35
CA ALA A 26 -17.07 8.87 4.81
C ALA A 26 -18.04 8.41 5.92
N ILE A 27 -17.52 8.05 7.10
CA ILE A 27 -18.34 7.69 8.27
C ILE A 27 -19.08 8.91 8.80
N GLU A 28 -18.40 10.06 8.88
CA GLU A 28 -18.97 11.31 9.37
C GLU A 28 -20.07 11.85 8.45
N THR A 29 -19.83 11.82 7.14
CA THR A 29 -20.69 12.48 6.14
C THR A 29 -21.71 11.54 5.51
N GLY A 30 -21.46 10.22 5.54
CA GLY A 30 -22.21 9.24 4.75
C GLY A 30 -21.97 9.34 3.24
N ASP A 31 -20.98 10.13 2.79
CA ASP A 31 -20.70 10.32 1.37
C ASP A 31 -20.08 9.06 0.75
N LYS A 32 -20.74 8.53 -0.28
CA LYS A 32 -20.29 7.37 -1.04
C LYS A 32 -19.06 7.68 -1.88
N ALA A 33 -18.84 8.95 -2.26
CA ALA A 33 -17.65 9.37 -3.00
C ALA A 33 -16.41 9.24 -2.12
N ASP A 34 -16.47 9.70 -0.87
CA ASP A 34 -15.37 9.54 0.10
C ASP A 34 -15.15 8.06 0.45
N ALA A 35 -16.21 7.26 0.56
CA ALA A 35 -16.08 5.81 0.77
C ALA A 35 -15.38 5.10 -0.40
N HIS A 36 -15.71 5.48 -1.65
CA HIS A 36 -15.05 4.94 -2.83
C HIS A 36 -13.59 5.39 -2.93
N ALA A 37 -13.30 6.65 -2.64
CA ALA A 37 -11.94 7.17 -2.58
C ALA A 37 -11.11 6.44 -1.51
N ALA A 38 -11.68 6.21 -0.32
CA ALA A 38 -11.06 5.40 0.72
C ALA A 38 -10.73 3.99 0.23
N GLY A 39 -11.64 3.34 -0.52
CA GLY A 39 -11.38 2.03 -1.11
C GLY A 39 -10.18 2.00 -2.06
N LYS A 40 -9.97 3.06 -2.84
CA LYS A 40 -8.80 3.18 -3.74
C LYS A 40 -7.49 3.38 -2.96
N ALA A 41 -7.51 4.24 -1.94
CA ALA A 41 -6.36 4.44 -1.07
C ALA A 41 -5.99 3.14 -0.34
N PHE A 42 -6.99 2.38 0.14
CA PHE A 42 -6.77 1.06 0.73
C PHE A 42 -6.13 0.07 -0.23
N ALA A 43 -6.58 0.01 -1.49
CA ALA A 43 -5.99 -0.88 -2.49
C ALA A 43 -4.51 -0.54 -2.74
N THR A 44 -4.16 0.74 -2.75
CA THR A 44 -2.77 1.21 -2.91
C THR A 44 -1.91 0.82 -1.71
N PHE A 45 -2.41 1.01 -0.49
CA PHE A 45 -1.76 0.55 0.73
C PHE A 45 -1.55 -0.97 0.73
N PHE A 46 -2.57 -1.74 0.36
CA PHE A 46 -2.48 -3.21 0.37
C PHE A 46 -1.50 -3.73 -0.67
N TYR A 47 -1.50 -3.17 -1.88
CA TYR A 47 -0.55 -3.54 -2.92
C TYR A 47 0.90 -3.28 -2.49
N THR A 48 1.17 -2.09 -1.94
CA THR A 48 2.50 -1.72 -1.47
C THR A 48 2.94 -2.57 -0.27
N TYR A 49 2.03 -2.86 0.67
CA TYR A 49 2.28 -3.81 1.76
C TYR A 49 2.69 -5.19 1.26
N VAL A 50 1.96 -5.75 0.28
CA VAL A 50 2.27 -7.07 -0.28
C VAL A 50 3.62 -7.04 -0.98
N ALA A 51 3.90 -6.00 -1.76
CA ALA A 51 5.17 -5.84 -2.47
C ALA A 51 6.37 -5.69 -1.51
N ASN A 52 6.19 -5.03 -0.37
CA ASN A 52 7.21 -4.89 0.68
C ASN A 52 7.39 -6.19 1.48
N THR A 53 6.30 -6.87 1.83
CA THR A 53 6.32 -8.01 2.77
C THR A 53 6.66 -9.33 2.10
N TYR A 54 6.22 -9.53 0.86
CA TYR A 54 6.34 -10.79 0.14
C TYR A 54 7.22 -10.66 -1.10
N ARG A 55 8.09 -9.65 -1.15
CA ARG A 55 9.08 -9.55 -2.23
C ARG A 55 9.86 -10.88 -2.26
N PRO A 56 9.97 -11.57 -3.41
CA PRO A 56 10.72 -12.81 -3.48
C PRO A 56 12.18 -12.53 -3.09
N SER A 57 12.56 -12.94 -1.88
CA SER A 57 13.95 -12.93 -1.43
C SER A 57 14.65 -14.09 -2.14
N ALA A 58 15.34 -13.74 -3.23
CA ALA A 58 16.10 -14.63 -4.10
C ALA A 58 15.22 -15.59 -4.94
N LEU A 59 15.34 -15.46 -6.26
CA LEU A 59 15.27 -16.64 -7.10
C LEU A 59 16.35 -17.61 -6.57
N PRO A 60 16.06 -18.89 -6.33
CA PRO A 60 17.13 -19.85 -6.08
C PRO A 60 18.14 -19.71 -7.22
N GLU A 61 19.42 -19.58 -6.87
CA GLU A 61 20.51 -19.51 -7.84
C GLU A 61 20.24 -20.55 -8.92
N ALA A 62 20.15 -20.11 -10.17
CA ALA A 62 19.99 -21.02 -11.28
C ALA A 62 21.13 -22.03 -11.19
N ASP A 63 20.79 -23.28 -10.86
CA ASP A 63 21.71 -24.41 -10.81
C ASP A 63 22.58 -24.35 -12.07
N SER A 64 23.86 -24.08 -11.85
CA SER A 64 24.86 -24.12 -12.90
C SER A 64 25.10 -25.59 -13.24
N GLN A 65 24.53 -26.04 -14.36
CA GLN A 65 24.95 -27.27 -15.05
C GLN A 65 25.79 -26.91 -16.28
#